data_AF-A0A1V2YL50-F1
#
_entry.id   AF-A0A1V2YL50-F1
#
_cell.length_a   1.000
_cell.length_b   1.000
_cell.length_c   1.000
_cell.angle_alpha   90.00
_cell.angle_beta   90.00
_cell.angle_gamma   90.00
#
_symmetry.space_group_name_H-M   'P 1'
#
loop_
_entity.id
_entity.type
_entity.pdbx_description
1 polymer ?
#
loop_
_entity_poly.entity_id
_entity_poly.type
_entity_poly.pdbx_seq_one_letter_code
_entity_poly.pdbx_strand_id
1 'polypeptide(L)'
;MKNIASKLGDSLKSTYKEVSNQTQHTLDFTKDKAEIIALKNDLKRLYLSLGICYFDYKVEQIEFDEENLFSQIDDLHQQIYELENILETTKKTQKDSFSEFKHEVKSTWQEESNVANNLKFCANCNMGNPLENTICSNCETSLD
;
A
#
# COMPACT_ATOMS: atom_id res chain seq x y z
N MET A 1 -8.82 -5.35 -31.96
CA MET A 1 -9.16 -6.41 -30.98
C MET A 1 -7.94 -7.06 -30.31
N LYS A 2 -6.92 -7.57 -31.02
CA LYS A 2 -5.71 -8.17 -30.39
C LYS A 2 -5.01 -7.26 -29.36
N ASN A 3 -4.94 -5.95 -29.65
CA ASN A 3 -4.29 -4.95 -28.78
C ASN A 3 -5.09 -4.66 -27.49
N ILE A 4 -6.42 -4.76 -27.56
CA ILE A 4 -7.32 -4.57 -26.40
C ILE A 4 -7.22 -5.78 -25.47
N ALA A 5 -7.22 -6.99 -26.05
CA ALA A 5 -7.09 -8.23 -25.27
C ALA A 5 -5.73 -8.33 -24.56
N SER A 6 -4.63 -7.88 -25.19
CA SER A 6 -3.32 -7.84 -24.52
C SER A 6 -3.29 -6.80 -23.40
N LYS A 7 -3.75 -5.57 -23.65
CA LYS A 7 -3.84 -4.51 -22.62
C LYS A 7 -4.70 -4.93 -21.43
N LEU A 8 -5.83 -5.61 -21.67
CA LEU A 8 -6.69 -6.14 -20.61
C LEU A 8 -5.95 -7.21 -19.79
N GLY A 9 -5.22 -8.11 -20.47
CA GLY A 9 -4.38 -9.11 -19.81
C GLY A 9 -3.27 -8.49 -18.95
N ASP A 10 -2.59 -7.46 -19.48
CA ASP A 10 -1.54 -6.73 -18.77
C ASP A 10 -2.11 -5.95 -17.58
N SER A 11 -3.26 -5.30 -17.74
CA SER A 11 -3.96 -4.58 -16.67
C SER A 11 -4.46 -5.51 -15.57
N LEU A 12 -4.92 -6.72 -15.91
CA LEU A 12 -5.28 -7.75 -14.92
C LEU A 12 -4.05 -8.25 -14.15
N LYS A 13 -2.95 -8.47 -14.86
CA LYS A 13 -1.68 -8.92 -14.26
C LYS A 13 -1.10 -7.86 -13.32
N SER A 14 -1.11 -6.59 -13.73
CA SER A 14 -0.63 -5.48 -12.88
C SER A 14 -1.52 -5.30 -11.66
N THR A 15 -2.85 -5.39 -11.83
CA THR A 15 -3.81 -5.34 -10.70
C THR A 15 -3.57 -6.47 -9.71
N TYR A 16 -3.39 -7.71 -10.18
CA TYR A 16 -3.13 -8.84 -9.29
C TYR A 16 -1.82 -8.67 -8.51
N LYS A 17 -0.77 -8.21 -9.19
CA LYS A 17 0.53 -7.92 -8.56
C LYS A 17 0.39 -6.83 -7.48
N GLU A 18 -0.35 -5.77 -7.78
CA GLU A 18 -0.57 -4.67 -6.84
C GLU A 18 -1.37 -5.12 -5.61
N VAL A 19 -2.45 -5.88 -5.80
CA VAL A 19 -3.24 -6.45 -4.69
C VAL A 19 -2.37 -7.36 -3.81
N SER A 20 -1.53 -8.19 -4.44
CA SER A 20 -0.58 -9.05 -3.71
C SER A 20 0.41 -8.21 -2.89
N ASN A 21 0.98 -7.15 -3.48
CA ASN A 21 1.90 -6.25 -2.79
C ASN A 21 1.23 -5.54 -1.61
N GLN A 22 0.02 -5.01 -1.79
CA GLN A 22 -0.74 -4.34 -0.71
C GLN A 22 -1.08 -5.30 0.43
N THR A 23 -1.38 -6.56 0.11
CA THR A 23 -1.64 -7.59 1.12
C THR A 23 -0.38 -7.85 1.94
N GLN A 24 0.77 -8.03 1.27
CA GLN A 24 2.05 -8.22 1.95
C GLN A 24 2.40 -7.02 2.85
N HIS A 25 2.30 -5.80 2.33
CA HIS A 25 2.56 -4.59 3.11
C HIS A 25 1.65 -4.46 4.33
N THR A 26 0.38 -4.86 4.21
CA THR A 26 -0.57 -4.84 5.33
C THR A 26 -0.20 -5.86 6.41
N LEU A 27 0.28 -7.04 6.00
CA LEU A 27 0.78 -8.05 6.93
C LEU A 27 2.03 -7.56 7.67
N ASP A 28 2.99 -7.00 6.93
CA ASP A 28 4.23 -6.44 7.51
C ASP A 28 3.92 -5.30 8.48
N PHE A 29 3.05 -4.35 8.09
CA PHE A 29 2.59 -3.27 8.96
C PHE A 29 1.94 -3.79 10.25
N THR A 30 1.13 -4.84 10.15
CA THR A 30 0.47 -5.45 11.32
C THR A 30 1.47 -6.12 12.24
N LYS A 31 2.47 -6.81 11.67
CA LYS A 31 3.55 -7.46 12.42
C LYS A 31 4.36 -6.41 13.19
N ASP A 32 4.85 -5.39 12.52
CA ASP A 32 5.68 -4.33 13.13
C ASP A 32 4.89 -3.60 14.23
N LYS A 33 3.59 -3.36 14.01
CA LYS A 33 2.72 -2.76 15.03
C LYS A 33 2.54 -3.67 16.25
N ALA A 34 2.43 -4.99 16.06
CA ALA A 34 2.34 -5.94 17.16
C ALA A 34 3.66 -5.98 17.96
N GLU A 35 4.79 -5.90 17.28
CA GLU A 35 6.12 -5.84 17.89
C GLU A 35 6.31 -4.57 18.74
N ILE A 36 5.94 -3.40 18.22
CA ILE A 36 5.94 -2.15 19.00
C ILE A 36 5.06 -2.26 20.25
N ILE A 37 3.90 -2.91 20.16
CA ILE A 37 3.03 -3.11 21.33
C ILE A 37 3.72 -4.02 22.36
N ALA A 38 4.39 -5.08 21.93
CA ALA A 38 5.15 -5.95 22.82
C ALA A 38 6.27 -5.19 23.52
N LEU A 39 7.11 -4.46 22.77
CA LEU A 39 8.21 -3.64 23.32
C LEU A 39 7.69 -2.57 24.30
N LYS A 40 6.57 -1.91 23.99
CA LYS A 40 5.94 -0.94 24.92
C LYS A 40 5.44 -1.59 26.21
N ASN A 41 5.01 -2.84 26.16
CA ASN A 41 4.62 -3.57 27.36
C ASN A 41 5.83 -3.96 28.21
N ASP A 42 6.93 -4.36 27.58
CA ASP A 42 8.18 -4.65 28.29
C ASP A 42 8.79 -3.39 28.89
N LEU A 43 8.74 -2.26 28.18
CA LEU A 43 9.13 -0.95 28.71
C LEU A 43 8.33 -0.57 29.96
N LYS A 44 7.02 -0.80 29.97
CA LYS A 44 6.17 -0.58 31.16
C LYS A 44 6.61 -1.47 32.33
N ARG A 45 6.99 -2.72 32.08
CA ARG A 45 7.48 -3.63 33.11
C ARG A 45 8.81 -3.17 33.69
N LEU A 46 9.73 -2.66 32.85
CA LEU A 46 10.99 -2.08 33.31
C LEU A 46 10.76 -0.83 34.16
N TYR A 47 9.88 0.08 33.74
CA TYR A 47 9.54 1.25 34.56
C TYR A 47 8.88 0.89 35.90
N LEU A 48 8.04 -0.14 35.92
CA LEU A 48 7.47 -0.64 37.17
C LEU A 48 8.56 -1.23 38.08
N SER A 49 9.50 -2.00 37.51
CA SER A 49 10.63 -2.56 38.24
C SER A 49 11.53 -1.45 38.80
N LEU A 50 11.84 -0.43 38.00
CA LEU A 50 12.58 0.75 38.42
C LEU A 50 11.89 1.47 39.59
N GLY A 51 10.56 1.63 39.53
CA GLY A 51 9.78 2.24 40.61
C GLY A 51 9.86 1.44 41.92
N ILE A 52 9.81 0.11 41.84
CA ILE A 52 9.98 -0.78 42.99
C ILE A 52 11.39 -0.64 43.57
N CYS A 53 12.42 -0.73 42.74
CA CYS A 53 13.81 -0.58 43.17
C CYS A 53 14.06 0.78 43.86
N TYR A 54 13.51 1.87 43.32
CA TYR A 54 13.60 3.18 43.96
C TYR A 54 12.86 3.24 45.31
N PHE A 55 11.72 2.57 45.43
CA PHE A 55 10.99 2.48 46.69
C PHE A 55 11.82 1.73 47.74
N ASP A 56 12.35 0.56 47.39
CA ASP A 56 13.17 -0.27 48.28
C ASP A 56 14.45 0.46 48.70
N TYR A 57 15.09 1.17 47.77
CA TYR A 57 16.22 2.04 48.10
C TYR A 57 15.85 3.15 49.10
N LYS A 58 14.69 3.80 48.92
CA LYS A 58 14.29 4.91 49.80
C LYS A 58 13.84 4.45 51.18
N VAL A 59 13.15 3.33 51.27
CA VAL A 59 12.56 2.82 52.52
C VAL A 59 13.53 1.91 53.26
N GLU A 60 14.15 0.98 52.54
CA GLU A 60 14.94 -0.11 53.11
C GLU A 60 16.46 0.10 52.92
N GLN A 61 16.87 1.15 52.17
CA GLN A 61 18.27 1.43 51.84
C GLN A 61 18.96 0.27 51.09
N ILE A 62 18.15 -0.51 50.35
CA ILE A 62 18.66 -1.58 49.49
C ILE A 62 19.16 -0.95 48.19
N GLU A 63 20.46 -1.03 47.95
CA GLU A 63 21.06 -0.59 46.69
C GLU A 63 20.62 -1.50 45.54
N PHE A 64 20.45 -0.92 44.36
CA PHE A 64 20.12 -1.65 43.14
C PHE A 64 21.00 -1.15 41.99
N ASP A 65 21.15 -2.00 40.98
CA ASP A 65 21.89 -1.68 39.76
C ASP A 65 21.03 -0.81 38.84
N GLU A 66 21.18 0.50 38.99
CA GLU A 66 20.45 1.49 38.18
C GLU A 66 20.97 1.56 36.74
N GLU A 67 22.27 1.36 36.52
CA GLU A 67 22.89 1.46 35.20
C GLU A 67 22.33 0.41 34.23
N ASN A 68 22.21 -0.83 34.70
CA ASN A 68 21.66 -1.92 33.89
C ASN A 68 20.17 -1.69 33.55
N LEU A 69 19.38 -1.22 34.52
CA LEU A 69 17.95 -0.92 34.31
C LEU A 69 17.76 0.24 33.33
N PHE A 70 18.56 1.30 33.44
CA PHE A 70 18.51 2.42 32.50
C PHE A 70 18.97 2.02 31.10
N SER A 71 20.04 1.23 30.98
CA SER A 71 20.49 0.71 29.68
C SER A 71 19.39 -0.09 28.97
N GLN A 72 18.68 -0.98 29.68
CA GLN A 72 17.58 -1.75 29.09
C GLN A 72 16.40 -0.87 28.67
N ILE A 73 16.09 0.17 29.44
CA ILE A 73 15.04 1.14 29.12
C ILE A 73 15.40 1.93 27.86
N ASP A 74 16.64 2.42 27.77
CA ASP A 74 17.14 3.17 26.63
C ASP A 74 17.17 2.31 25.36
N ASP A 75 17.61 1.06 25.47
CA ASP A 75 17.60 0.09 24.37
C ASP A 75 16.18 -0.16 23.83
N LEU A 76 15.19 -0.30 24.72
CA LEU A 76 13.80 -0.47 24.31
C LEU A 76 13.22 0.79 23.65
N HIS A 77 13.55 1.98 24.16
CA HIS A 77 13.15 3.24 23.51
C HIS A 77 13.73 3.35 22.10
N GLN A 78 15.00 3.02 21.93
CA GLN A 78 15.67 3.05 20.63
C GLN A 78 15.02 2.08 19.64
N GLN A 79 14.75 0.84 20.07
CA GLN A 79 14.07 -0.16 19.23
C GLN A 79 12.65 0.28 18.84
N ILE A 80 11.88 0.84 19.77
CA ILE A 80 10.54 1.38 19.49
C ILE A 80 10.63 2.51 18.46
N TYR A 81 11.57 3.43 18.64
CA TYR A 81 11.77 4.56 17.74
C TYR A 81 12.12 4.11 16.30
N GLU A 82 13.02 3.13 16.18
CA GLU A 82 13.42 2.56 14.89
C GLU A 82 12.23 1.90 14.17
N LEU A 83 11.45 1.07 14.87
CA LEU A 83 10.27 0.43 14.30
C LEU A 83 9.17 1.43 13.93
N GLU A 84 8.96 2.48 14.72
CA GLU A 84 8.01 3.55 14.39
C GLU A 84 8.43 4.31 13.11
N ASN A 85 9.73 4.55 12.91
CA ASN A 85 10.25 5.15 11.68
C ASN A 85 10.10 4.24 10.46
N ILE A 86 10.32 2.93 10.62
CA ILE A 86 10.10 1.93 9.57
C ILE A 86 8.63 1.94 9.16
N LEU A 87 7.70 1.92 10.14
CA LEU A 87 6.26 1.96 9.87
C LEU A 87 5.83 3.21 9.09
N GLU A 88 6.32 4.39 9.47
CA GLU A 88 5.96 5.63 8.79
C GLU A 88 6.53 5.67 7.35
N THR A 89 7.73 5.12 7.15
CA THR A 89 8.33 4.96 5.82
C THR A 89 7.51 4.00 4.96
N THR A 90 7.15 2.82 5.47
CA THR A 90 6.33 1.83 4.76
C THR A 90 4.97 2.40 4.36
N LYS A 91 4.32 3.15 5.27
CA LYS A 91 3.04 3.80 4.99
C LYS A 91 3.15 4.85 3.87
N LYS A 92 4.24 5.61 3.84
CA LYS A 92 4.51 6.57 2.77
C LYS A 92 4.72 5.86 1.43
N THR A 93 5.56 4.82 1.40
CA THR A 93 5.81 4.02 0.19
C THR A 93 4.54 3.35 -0.34
N GLN A 94 3.68 2.83 0.55
CA GLN A 94 2.39 2.26 0.15
C GLN A 94 1.46 3.29 -0.51
N LYS A 95 1.42 4.51 0.04
CA LYS A 95 0.61 5.59 -0.52
C LYS A 95 1.11 6.01 -1.90
N ASP A 96 2.43 6.12 -2.06
CA ASP A 96 3.06 6.56 -3.31
C ASP A 96 2.90 5.49 -4.40
N SER A 97 3.18 4.22 -4.09
CA SER A 97 3.00 3.08 -5.01
C SER A 97 1.56 2.92 -5.49
N PHE A 98 0.57 3.05 -4.59
CA PHE A 98 -0.84 2.97 -4.99
C PHE A 98 -1.25 4.16 -5.88
N SER A 99 -0.70 5.35 -5.64
CA SER A 99 -0.94 6.52 -6.48
C SER A 99 -0.37 6.33 -7.88
N GLU A 100 0.84 5.78 -8.00
CA GLU A 100 1.48 5.43 -9.27
C GLU A 100 0.66 4.38 -10.04
N PHE A 101 0.25 3.29 -9.38
CA PHE A 101 -0.62 2.28 -9.98
C PHE A 101 -1.93 2.88 -10.50
N LYS A 102 -2.59 3.74 -9.72
CA LYS A 102 -3.82 4.42 -10.15
C LYS A 102 -3.59 5.28 -11.38
N HIS A 103 -2.45 5.97 -11.46
CA HIS A 103 -2.08 6.77 -12.63
C HIS A 103 -1.82 5.87 -13.85
N GLU A 104 -1.08 4.78 -13.68
CA GLU A 104 -0.79 3.81 -14.74
C GLU A 104 -2.07 3.23 -15.34
N VAL A 105 -2.98 2.71 -14.50
CA VAL A 105 -4.28 2.20 -14.94
C VAL A 105 -5.05 3.29 -15.68
N LYS A 106 -5.14 4.50 -15.11
CA LYS A 106 -5.87 5.60 -15.74
C LYS A 106 -5.31 5.96 -17.11
N SER A 107 -3.98 6.05 -17.25
CA SER A 107 -3.32 6.36 -18.53
C SER A 107 -3.54 5.26 -19.58
N THR A 108 -3.48 3.99 -19.17
CA THR A 108 -3.68 2.82 -20.05
C THR A 108 -5.06 2.83 -20.73
N TRP A 109 -6.09 3.29 -19.99
CA TRP A 109 -7.47 3.32 -20.47
C TRP A 109 -7.93 4.67 -21.04
N GLN A 110 -7.25 5.78 -20.72
CA GLN A 110 -7.61 7.11 -21.25
C GLN A 110 -7.11 7.37 -22.68
N GLU A 111 -6.02 6.74 -23.12
CA GLU A 111 -5.54 6.87 -24.51
C GLU A 111 -6.60 6.45 -25.55
N GLU A 112 -7.53 5.55 -25.20
CA GLU A 112 -8.59 5.07 -26.10
C GLU A 112 -9.92 5.83 -25.97
N SER A 113 -10.12 6.64 -24.92
CA SER A 113 -11.34 7.46 -24.80
C SER A 113 -11.47 8.51 -25.90
N ASN A 114 -10.36 8.95 -26.49
CA ASN A 114 -10.36 9.79 -27.70
C ASN A 114 -10.58 9.00 -29.00
N VAL A 115 -10.38 7.67 -29.01
CA VAL A 115 -10.57 6.83 -30.19
C VAL A 115 -12.02 6.35 -30.26
N ALA A 116 -12.62 5.95 -29.14
CA ALA A 116 -14.02 5.52 -29.07
C ALA A 116 -15.01 6.67 -29.33
N ASN A 117 -14.67 7.90 -28.94
CA ASN A 117 -15.48 9.09 -29.22
C ASN A 117 -15.45 9.52 -30.70
N ASN A 118 -14.59 8.91 -31.53
CA ASN A 118 -14.39 9.25 -32.94
C ASN A 118 -14.82 8.12 -33.90
N LEU A 119 -15.76 7.27 -33.48
CA LEU A 119 -16.28 6.17 -34.31
C LEU A 119 -17.80 6.24 -34.42
N LYS A 120 -18.33 6.07 -35.63
CA LYS A 120 -19.75 5.78 -35.88
C LYS A 120 -20.01 4.30 -35.70
N PHE A 121 -20.94 3.95 -34.82
CA PHE A 121 -21.35 2.55 -34.64
C PHE A 121 -22.47 2.20 -35.61
N CYS A 122 -22.31 1.09 -36.33
CA CYS A 122 -23.35 0.60 -37.24
C CYS A 122 -24.56 0.08 -36.46
N ALA A 123 -25.76 0.58 -36.75
CA ALA A 123 -26.99 0.13 -36.10
C ALA A 123 -27.34 -1.35 -36.39
N ASN A 124 -26.81 -1.92 -37.47
CA ASN A 124 -27.11 -3.31 -37.87
C ASN A 124 -26.19 -4.32 -37.15
N CYS A 125 -24.88 -4.06 -37.06
CA CYS A 125 -23.90 -5.02 -36.53
C CYS A 125 -23.07 -4.51 -35.35
N ASN A 126 -23.33 -3.30 -34.84
CA ASN A 126 -22.62 -2.65 -33.72
C ASN A 126 -21.10 -2.56 -33.87
N MET A 127 -20.59 -2.63 -35.09
CA MET A 127 -19.17 -2.42 -35.36
C MET A 127 -18.85 -0.94 -35.38
N GLY A 128 -17.76 -0.52 -34.74
CA GLY A 128 -17.25 0.86 -34.80
C GLY A 128 -16.55 1.13 -36.14
N ASN A 129 -16.92 2.21 -36.81
CA ASN A 129 -16.39 2.64 -38.10
C ASN A 129 -15.82 4.06 -37.98
N PRO A 130 -14.79 4.44 -38.78
CA PRO A 130 -14.32 5.82 -38.87
C PRO A 130 -15.45 6.81 -39.18
N LEU A 131 -15.38 8.04 -38.65
CA LEU A 131 -16.40 9.08 -38.87
C LEU A 131 -16.62 9.45 -40.34
N GLU A 132 -15.60 9.25 -41.18
CA GLU A 132 -15.60 9.54 -42.62
C GLU A 132 -16.39 8.49 -43.43
N ASN A 133 -16.61 7.30 -42.87
CA ASN A 133 -17.28 6.23 -43.57
C ASN A 133 -18.79 6.48 -43.59
N THR A 134 -19.36 6.52 -44.79
CA THR A 134 -20.81 6.52 -45.01
C THR A 134 -21.41 5.11 -45.03
N ILE A 135 -20.57 4.08 -45.09
CA ILE A 135 -20.98 2.68 -45.21
C ILE A 135 -20.18 1.82 -44.21
N CYS A 136 -20.85 0.87 -43.55
CA CYS A 136 -20.23 -0.03 -42.59
C CYS A 136 -19.25 -0.99 -43.26
N SER A 137 -18.02 -1.04 -42.77
CA SER A 137 -16.96 -1.92 -43.31
C SER A 137 -17.19 -3.41 -43.08
N ASN A 138 -18.21 -3.79 -42.31
CA ASN A 138 -18.51 -5.18 -41.97
C ASN A 138 -19.80 -5.71 -42.62
N CYS A 139 -20.82 -4.86 -42.78
CA CYS A 139 -22.14 -5.30 -43.28
C CYS A 139 -22.70 -4.42 -44.40
N GLU A 140 -21.89 -3.50 -44.93
CA GLU A 140 -22.20 -2.64 -46.08
C GLU A 140 -23.48 -1.79 -45.93
N THR A 141 -23.99 -1.67 -44.71
CA THR A 141 -25.18 -0.87 -44.40
C THR A 141 -24.79 0.60 -44.21
N SER A 142 -25.66 1.54 -44.59
CA SER A 142 -25.43 2.99 -44.41
C SER A 142 -25.16 3.33 -42.94
N LEU A 143 -24.18 4.21 -42.71
CA LEU A 143 -23.83 4.78 -41.41
C LEU A 143 -24.33 6.23 -41.37
N ASP A 144 -25.64 6.39 -41.14
CA ASP A 144 -26.24 7.71 -40.92
C ASP A 144 -25.66 8.36 -39.65
#